data_AF-A0A5E6NAT3-F1
#
_entry.id   AF-A0A5E6NAT3-F1
#
_cell.length_a   1.000
_cell.length_b   1.000
_cell.length_c   1.000
_cell.angle_alpha   90.00
_cell.angle_beta   90.00
_cell.angle_gamma   90.00
#
_symmetry.space_group_name_H-M   'P 1'
#
loop_
_entity.id
_entity.type
_entity.pdbx_description
1 polymer ?
#
loop_
_entity_poly.entity_id
_entity_poly.type
_entity_poly.pdbx_seq_one_letter_code
_entity_poly.pdbx_strand_id
1 'polypeptide(L)' 'MSPASVMEDLNQRAGAHGIGRDDIVENRFVGMKSRGCYETPAGTVMLKAHRAMESLTLDREAAHLKDELMP' A
#
# COMPACT_ATOMS: atom_id res chain seq x y z
N MET A 1 5.84 19.61 -4.87
CA MET A 1 4.76 19.22 -3.94
C MET A 1 5.39 18.76 -2.65
N SER A 2 4.81 19.10 -1.49
CA SER A 2 5.21 18.50 -0.21
C SER A 2 4.69 17.06 -0.13
N PRO A 3 5.28 16.18 0.71
CA PRO A 3 4.78 14.82 0.90
C PRO A 3 3.29 14.76 1.24
N ALA A 4 2.83 15.66 2.12
CA ALA A 4 1.41 15.78 2.47
C ALA A 4 0.53 16.11 1.25
N SER A 5 0.93 17.10 0.43
CA SER A 5 0.16 17.49 -0.75
C SER A 5 0.09 16.38 -1.82
N VAL A 6 1.10 15.52 -1.92
CA VAL A 6 1.05 14.34 -2.82
C VAL A 6 0.02 13.35 -2.30
N MET A 7 0.02 13.06 -1.00
CA MET A 7 -0.95 12.14 -0.41
C MET A 7 -2.39 12.65 -0.54
N GLU A 8 -2.62 13.96 -0.35
CA GLU A 8 -3.94 14.58 -0.53
C GLU A 8 -4.45 14.49 -1.96
N ASP A 9 -3.62 14.85 -2.96
CA ASP A 9 -4.01 14.78 -4.38
C ASP A 9 -4.29 13.33 -4.82
N LEU A 10 -3.46 12.38 -4.40
CA LEU A 10 -3.67 10.97 -4.69
C LEU A 10 -4.93 10.42 -4.00
N ASN A 11 -5.21 10.82 -2.76
CA ASN A 11 -6.43 10.42 -2.06
C ASN A 11 -7.67 10.90 -2.81
N GLN A 12 -7.68 12.16 -3.26
CA GLN A 12 -8.80 12.73 -4.00
C GLN A 12 -9.05 11.99 -5.32
N ARG A 13 -8.00 11.81 -6.14
CA ARG A 13 -8.12 11.18 -7.46
C ARG A 13 -8.48 9.70 -7.34
N ALA A 14 -7.69 8.94 -6.59
CA ALA A 14 -7.89 7.50 -6.45
C ALA A 14 -9.22 7.18 -5.77
N GLY A 15 -9.61 7.98 -4.77
CA GLY A 15 -10.90 7.88 -4.09
C GLY A 15 -12.08 8.11 -5.04
N ALA A 16 -12.01 9.11 -5.92
CA ALA A 16 -13.04 9.36 -6.94
C ALA A 16 -13.20 8.20 -7.94
N HIS A 17 -12.18 7.35 -8.09
CA HIS A 17 -12.20 6.15 -8.93
C HIS A 17 -12.44 4.84 -8.15
N GLY A 18 -12.74 4.91 -6.85
CA GLY A 18 -13.05 3.74 -6.03
C GLY A 18 -11.85 2.83 -5.73
N ILE A 19 -10.63 3.35 -5.81
CA ILE A 19 -9.39 2.60 -5.56
C ILE A 19 -9.06 2.56 -4.05
N GLY A 20 -8.57 1.41 -3.59
CA GLY A 20 -7.98 1.23 -2.26
C GLY A 20 -8.94 0.75 -1.18
N ARG A 21 -9.96 -0.03 -1.55
CA ARG A 21 -10.89 -0.67 -0.62
C ARG A 21 -10.43 -2.09 -0.30
N ASP A 22 -10.28 -2.39 0.98
CA ASP A 22 -9.98 -3.74 1.48
C ASP A 22 -11.03 -4.16 2.53
N ASP A 23 -11.61 -5.35 2.36
CA ASP A 23 -12.48 -6.00 3.35
C ASP A 23 -11.80 -7.31 3.76
N ILE A 24 -11.24 -7.32 4.96
CA ILE A 24 -10.37 -8.40 5.41
C ILE A 24 -10.75 -8.86 6.82
N VAL A 25 -10.41 -10.12 7.12
CA VAL A 25 -10.36 -10.64 8.48
C VAL A 25 -8.90 -10.72 8.91
N GLU A 26 -8.53 -9.90 9.87
CA GLU A 26 -7.15 -9.79 10.38
C GLU A 26 -7.02 -10.41 11.78
N ASN A 27 -5.81 -10.85 12.12
CA ASN A 27 -5.47 -11.26 13.48
C ASN A 27 -5.03 -10.03 14.27
N ARG A 28 -5.65 -9.77 15.41
CA ARG A 28 -5.20 -8.74 16.35
C ARG A 28 -4.09 -9.29 17.24
N PHE A 29 -3.21 -8.39 17.67
CA PHE A 29 -2.09 -8.72 18.55
C PHE A 29 -2.52 -9.43 19.86
N VAL A 30 -3.69 -9.10 20.40
CA VAL A 30 -4.23 -9.70 21.63
C VAL A 30 -4.91 -11.07 21.45
N GLY A 31 -4.70 -11.75 20.31
CA GLY A 31 -5.13 -13.14 20.11
C GLY A 31 -6.57 -13.33 19.66
N MET A 32 -7.17 -12.34 18.99
CA MET A 32 -8.53 -12.41 18.45
C MET A 32 -8.57 -12.05 16.96
N LYS A 33 -9.61 -12.44 16.25
CA LYS A 33 -9.85 -12.02 14.86
C LYS A 33 -10.78 -10.80 14.80
N SER A 34 -10.59 -9.97 13.79
CA SER A 34 -11.42 -8.80 13.52
C SER A 34 -11.70 -8.72 12.02
N ARG A 35 -12.96 -8.49 11.64
CA ARG A 35 -13.27 -8.08 10.26
C ARG A 35 -13.21 -6.57 10.18
N GLY A 36 -12.48 -6.03 9.21
CA GLY A 36 -12.34 -4.60 8.98
C GLY A 36 -12.55 -4.25 7.52
N CYS A 37 -13.25 -3.14 7.27
CA CYS A 37 -13.31 -2.50 5.97
C CYS A 37 -12.42 -1.25 6.01
N TYR A 38 -11.39 -1.21 5.18
CA TYR A 38 -10.41 -0.14 5.13
C TYR A 38 -10.43 0.56 3.77
N GLU A 39 -10.16 1.86 3.78
CA GLU A 39 -10.04 2.69 2.59
C GLU A 39 -8.70 3.43 2.62
N THR A 40 -7.81 3.13 1.67
CA THR A 40 -6.44 3.68 1.60
C THR A 40 -6.05 4.12 0.19
N PRO A 41 -6.76 5.07 -0.44
CA PRO A 41 -6.63 5.31 -1.88
C PRO A 41 -5.21 5.72 -2.32
N ALA A 42 -4.61 6.71 -1.65
CA ALA A 42 -3.24 7.12 -1.94
C ALA A 42 -2.23 6.01 -1.63
N GLY A 43 -2.42 5.29 -0.52
CA GLY A 43 -1.53 4.18 -0.12
C GLY A 43 -1.49 3.07 -1.18
N THR A 44 -2.65 2.68 -1.69
CA THR A 44 -2.76 1.67 -2.76
C THR A 44 -2.04 2.10 -4.04
N VAL A 45 -2.19 3.36 -4.45
CA VAL A 45 -1.49 3.89 -5.63
C VAL A 45 0.02 3.97 -5.41
N MET A 46 0.45 4.52 -4.26
CA MET A 46 1.86 4.70 -3.93
C MET A 46 2.60 3.37 -3.85
N LEU A 47 2.03 2.36 -3.20
CA LEU A 47 2.66 1.04 -3.10
C LEU A 47 2.88 0.42 -4.49
N LYS A 48 1.87 0.51 -5.38
CA LYS A 48 1.97 -0.03 -6.74
C LYS A 48 2.99 0.72 -7.59
N ALA A 49 3.02 2.05 -7.48
CA ALA A 49 4.00 2.88 -8.18
C ALA A 49 5.44 2.60 -7.68
N HIS A 50 5.63 2.50 -6.36
CA HIS A 50 6.93 2.19 -5.76
C HIS A 50 7.46 0.83 -6.25
N ARG A 51 6.60 -0.21 -6.22
CA ARG A 51 6.94 -1.55 -6.72
C ARG A 51 7.31 -1.55 -8.21
N ALA A 52 6.64 -0.73 -9.01
CA ALA A 52 6.96 -0.58 -10.44
C ALA A 52 8.30 0.14 -10.67
N MET A 53 8.69 1.07 -9.79
CA MET A 53 10.03 1.66 -9.85
C MET A 53 11.10 0.64 -9.45
N GLU A 54 10.85 -0.11 -8.38
CA GLU A 54 11.79 -1.13 -7.89
C GLU A 54 12.07 -2.23 -8.91
N SER A 55 11.08 -2.64 -9.71
CA SER A 55 11.29 -3.65 -10.76
C SER A 55 12.25 -3.19 -11.86
N LEU A 56 12.50 -1.89 -11.98
CA LEU A 56 13.43 -1.31 -12.93
C LEU A 56 14.80 -1.01 -12.30
N THR A 57 14.84 -0.75 -10.99
CA THR A 57 16.02 -0.19 -10.32
C THR A 57 16.70 -1.13 -9.34
N LEU A 58 16.01 -2.15 -8.82
CA LEU A 58 16.62 -3.13 -7.92
C LEU A 58 17.20 -4.29 -8.70
N ASP A 59 18.37 -4.78 -8.25
CA ASP A 59 18.86 -6.07 -8.68
C ASP A 59 17.98 -7.19 -8.11
N ARG A 60 18.09 -8.37 -8.72
CA ARG A 60 17.25 -9.52 -8.40
C ARG A 60 17.38 -9.97 -6.94
N GLU A 61 18.59 -10.02 -6.41
CA GLU A 61 18.83 -10.56 -5.06
C GLU A 61 18.35 -9.57 -4.00
N ALA A 62 18.57 -8.28 -4.21
CA ALA A 62 18.00 -7.25 -3.33
C ALA A 62 16.46 -7.25 -3.35
N ALA A 63 15.84 -7.42 -4.53
CA ALA A 63 14.39 -7.50 -4.64
C ALA A 63 13.81 -8.71 -3.89
N HIS A 64 14.43 -9.89 -4.04
CA HIS A 64 14.02 -11.09 -3.30
C HIS A 64 14.19 -10.93 -1.79
N LEU A 65 15.35 -10.43 -1.34
CA LEU A 65 15.61 -10.21 0.08
C LEU A 65 14.59 -9.24 0.69
N LYS A 66 14.28 -8.16 -0.02
CA LYS A 66 13.26 -7.20 0.43
C LYS A 66 11.90 -7.88 0.59
N ASP A 67 11.49 -8.71 -0.37
CA ASP A 67 10.19 -9.40 -0.34
C ASP A 67 10.10 -10.41 0.81
N GLU A 68 11.20 -11.08 1.16
CA GLU A 68 11.26 -11.99 2.31
C GLU A 68 11.12 -11.25 3.65
N LEU A 69 11.66 -10.04 3.75
CA LEU A 69 11.63 -9.23 4.97
C LEU A 69 10.35 -8.42 5.15
N MET A 70 9.53 -8.28 4.09
CA MET A 70 8.30 -7.50 4.21
C MET A 70 7.27 -8.21 5.11
N PRO A 71 6.56 -7.45 5.98
CA PRO A 71 5.49 -7.97 6.81
C PRO A 71 4.21 -8.30 6.03
#